data_AF-A0A1G8CKC9-F1
#
_entry.id   AF-A0A1G8CKC9-F1
#
_cell.length_a   1.000
_cell.length_b   1.000
_cell.length_c   1.000
_cell.angle_alpha   90.00
_cell.angle_beta   90.00
_cell.angle_gamma   90.00
#
_symmetry.space_group_name_H-M   'P 1'
#
loop_
_entity.id
_entity.type
_entity.pdbx_description
1 polymer ?
#
loop_
_entity_poly.entity_id
_entity_poly.type
_entity_poly.pdbx_seq_one_letter_code
_entity_poly.pdbx_strand_id
1 'polypeptide(L)'
;MAYFGLPRYSDDLDLWVNPSQANMSRLSSALIGLGRNLIMDAILKHNPGDGSMKFGTNPMAVNVHLSLPELAFETAYANQEVIQISDLIIPFISKHDYIVSKLSSDRIQDVTDGKIIQSLKGR
;
A
#
# COMPACT_ATOMS: atom_id res chain seq x y z
N MET A 1 -7.86 -5.79 -0.25
CA MET A 1 -9.30 -6.18 -0.39
C MET A 1 -9.50 -7.43 -1.21
N ALA A 2 -9.22 -7.38 -2.52
CA ALA A 2 -9.47 -8.52 -3.42
C ALA A 2 -8.76 -9.80 -2.98
N TYR A 3 -7.48 -9.70 -2.60
CA TYR A 3 -6.70 -10.82 -2.10
C TYR A 3 -7.34 -11.51 -0.86
N PHE A 4 -7.99 -10.73 0.01
CA PHE A 4 -8.67 -11.22 1.22
C PHE A 4 -10.15 -11.59 1.01
N GLY A 5 -10.60 -11.74 -0.24
CA GLY A 5 -11.94 -12.24 -0.55
C GLY A 5 -13.01 -11.16 -0.74
N LEU A 6 -12.61 -9.88 -0.86
CA LEU A 6 -13.52 -8.78 -1.19
C LEU A 6 -13.07 -8.07 -2.47
N PRO A 7 -13.33 -8.63 -3.66
CA PRO A 7 -13.02 -7.97 -4.91
C PRO A 7 -13.91 -6.75 -5.09
N ARG A 8 -13.28 -5.59 -5.27
CA ARG A 8 -13.93 -4.37 -5.75
C ARG A 8 -13.01 -3.70 -6.75
N TYR A 9 -13.58 -2.83 -7.57
CA TYR A 9 -12.79 -1.99 -8.45
C TYR A 9 -11.82 -1.14 -7.61
N SER A 10 -10.53 -1.23 -7.95
CA SER A 10 -9.44 -0.45 -7.36
C SER A 10 -8.91 0.47 -8.45
N ASP A 11 -8.90 1.76 -8.16
CA ASP A 11 -8.42 2.79 -9.08
C ASP A 11 -6.93 3.12 -8.88
N ASP A 12 -6.30 2.43 -7.93
CA ASP A 12 -4.92 2.58 -7.56
C ASP A 12 -4.32 1.30 -6.97
N LEU A 13 -2.99 1.34 -6.84
CA LEU A 13 -2.14 0.38 -6.14
C LEU A 13 -1.54 1.05 -4.90
N ASP A 14 -1.68 0.42 -3.74
CA ASP A 14 -0.99 0.85 -2.52
C ASP A 14 0.30 0.06 -2.29
N LEU A 15 1.39 0.77 -2.02
CA LEU A 15 2.67 0.23 -1.60
C LEU A 15 3.02 0.80 -0.22
N TRP A 16 3.52 -0.02 0.68
CA TRP A 16 4.03 0.45 1.97
C TRP A 16 5.54 0.19 2.02
N VAL A 17 6.33 1.24 2.28
CA VAL A 17 7.79 1.19 2.19
C VAL A 17 8.39 1.71 3.49
N ASN A 18 9.28 0.93 4.12
CA ASN A 18 10.09 1.42 5.23
C ASN A 18 10.98 2.58 4.74
N PRO A 19 10.93 3.77 5.37
CA PRO A 19 11.59 4.99 4.90
C PRO A 19 13.10 5.06 5.21
N SER A 20 13.77 3.92 5.39
CA SER A 20 15.23 3.89 5.52
C SER A 20 15.90 4.51 4.30
N GLN A 21 17.07 5.13 4.51
CA GLN A 21 17.85 5.76 3.45
C GLN A 21 18.09 4.82 2.25
N ALA A 22 18.35 3.54 2.52
CA ALA A 22 18.58 2.53 1.49
C ALA A 22 17.32 2.28 0.64
N ASN A 23 16.15 2.17 1.27
CA ASN A 23 14.90 1.96 0.55
C ASN A 23 14.48 3.20 -0.23
N MET A 24 14.67 4.40 0.32
CA MET A 24 14.38 5.64 -0.40
C MET A 24 15.27 5.82 -1.63
N SER A 25 16.55 5.42 -1.53
CA SER A 25 17.46 5.41 -2.69
C SER A 25 17.01 4.42 -3.79
N ARG A 26 16.58 3.21 -3.40
CA ARG A 26 16.04 2.20 -4.33
C ARG A 26 14.74 2.68 -4.97
N LEU A 27 13.83 3.24 -4.19
CA LEU A 27 12.56 3.79 -4.67
C LEU A 27 12.79 4.91 -5.67
N SER A 28 13.68 5.86 -5.36
CA SER A 28 14.07 6.94 -6.27
C SER A 28 14.63 6.39 -7.59
N SER A 29 15.53 5.41 -7.53
CA SER A 29 16.10 4.77 -8.71
C SER A 29 15.04 4.08 -9.57
N ALA A 30 14.09 3.38 -8.94
CA ALA A 30 12.97 2.74 -9.63
C ALA A 30 12.07 3.77 -10.32
N LEU A 31 11.71 4.86 -9.64
CA LEU A 31 10.89 5.93 -10.21
C LEU A 31 11.58 6.63 -11.39
N ILE A 32 12.91 6.83 -11.32
CA ILE A 32 13.70 7.36 -12.44
C ILE A 32 13.63 6.41 -13.64
N GLY A 33 13.73 5.10 -13.40
CA GLY A 33 13.61 4.08 -14.44
C GLY A 33 12.22 4.04 -15.12
N LEU A 34 11.15 4.36 -14.38
CA LEU A 34 9.78 4.39 -14.90
C LEU A 34 9.45 5.65 -15.71
N GLY A 35 10.29 6.69 -15.63
CA GLY A 35 10.19 7.89 -16.45
C GLY A 35 9.91 9.17 -15.66
N ARG A 36 10.57 10.25 -16.09
CA ARG A 36 10.61 11.56 -15.38
C ARG A 36 9.23 12.20 -15.15
N ASN A 37 8.24 11.91 -15.99
CA ASN A 37 6.89 12.46 -15.85
C ASN A 37 6.20 11.99 -14.56
N LEU A 38 6.46 10.75 -14.11
CA LEU A 38 5.89 10.22 -12.87
C LEU A 38 6.49 10.88 -11.62
N ILE A 39 7.77 11.28 -11.69
CA ILE A 39 8.45 12.00 -10.60
C ILE A 39 7.85 13.40 -10.43
N MET A 40 7.59 14.10 -11.53
CA MET A 40 6.97 15.43 -11.49
C MET A 40 5.56 15.39 -10.91
N ASP A 41 4.75 14.39 -11.28
CA ASP A 41 3.44 14.15 -10.69
C ASP A 41 3.51 13.88 -9.18
N ALA A 42 4.50 13.09 -8.74
CA ALA A 42 4.71 12.79 -7.33
C ALA A 42 5.04 14.05 -6.53
N ILE A 43 5.95 14.89 -7.04
CA ILE A 43 6.36 16.14 -6.38
C ILE A 43 5.20 17.13 -6.30
N LEU A 44 4.41 17.27 -7.36
CA LEU A 44 3.31 18.24 -7.44
C LEU A 44 2.10 17.86 -6.56
N LYS A 45 1.87 16.57 -6.34
CA LYS A 45 0.75 16.05 -5.53
C LYS A 45 1.16 15.73 -4.09
N HIS A 46 2.44 15.84 -3.75
CA HIS A 46 2.93 15.55 -2.41
C HIS A 46 2.52 16.67 -1.45
N ASN A 47 1.75 16.31 -0.42
CA ASN A 47 1.51 17.17 0.71
C ASN A 47 2.62 16.94 1.74
N PRO A 48 3.51 17.93 1.99
CA PRO A 48 4.60 17.79 2.95
C PRO A 48 4.03 17.66 4.37
N GLY A 49 3.76 16.42 4.78
CA GLY A 49 3.15 16.08 6.07
C GLY A 49 2.52 14.69 6.12
N ASP A 50 2.03 14.18 4.98
CA ASP A 50 1.19 12.97 4.94
C ASP A 50 1.96 11.64 4.90
N GLY A 51 3.29 11.66 5.09
CA GLY A 51 4.10 10.44 5.10
C GLY A 51 3.87 9.53 3.89
N SER A 52 3.43 10.09 2.76
CA SER A 52 2.98 9.34 1.59
C SER A 52 3.22 10.12 0.29
N MET A 53 3.29 9.40 -0.83
CA MET A 53 3.53 9.94 -2.16
C MET A 53 2.57 9.26 -3.14
N LYS A 54 2.00 10.03 -4.08
CA LYS A 54 1.14 9.47 -5.13
C LYS A 54 1.69 9.80 -6.50
N PHE A 55 1.80 8.81 -7.38
CA PHE A 55 2.21 9.01 -8.77
C PHE A 55 1.26 8.36 -9.77
N GLY A 56 1.29 8.87 -11.00
CA GLY A 56 0.40 8.46 -12.07
C GLY A 56 -1.02 9.03 -11.95
N THR A 57 -1.91 8.46 -12.75
CA THR A 57 -3.33 8.82 -12.84
C THR A 57 -4.18 7.56 -12.79
N ASN A 58 -5.38 7.68 -12.20
CA ASN A 58 -6.32 6.56 -12.15
C ASN A 58 -6.64 6.05 -13.57
N PRO A 59 -6.83 4.74 -13.77
CA PRO A 59 -6.83 3.66 -12.76
C PRO A 59 -5.44 3.06 -12.47
N MET A 60 -4.36 3.67 -12.98
CA MET A 60 -2.99 3.19 -12.83
C MET A 60 -2.18 4.05 -11.84
N ALA A 61 -2.86 4.72 -10.92
CA ALA A 61 -2.19 5.49 -9.89
C ALA A 61 -1.56 4.57 -8.85
N VAL A 62 -0.47 5.00 -8.24
CA VAL A 62 0.20 4.28 -7.16
C VAL A 62 0.34 5.22 -5.98
N ASN A 63 -0.09 4.76 -4.81
CA ASN A 63 0.14 5.42 -3.53
C ASN A 63 1.28 4.68 -2.83
N VAL A 64 2.33 5.40 -2.44
CA VAL A 64 3.39 4.91 -1.56
C VAL A 64 3.18 5.50 -0.19
N HIS A 65 2.96 4.65 0.80
CA HIS A 65 2.92 4.98 2.21
C HIS A 65 4.31 4.76 2.80
N LEU A 66 4.83 5.72 3.56
CA LEU A 66 6.11 5.63 4.28
C LEU A 66 5.92 5.34 5.77
N SER A 67 4.70 5.54 6.28
CA SER A 67 4.33 5.28 7.66
C SER A 67 2.83 5.03 7.75
N LEU A 68 2.42 4.15 8.68
CA LEU A 68 1.04 3.97 9.09
C LEU A 68 0.97 4.20 10.61
N PRO A 69 0.12 5.11 11.12
CA PRO A 69 0.01 5.37 12.56
C PRO A 69 -0.36 4.14 13.39
N GLU A 70 -1.13 3.22 12.81
CA GLU A 70 -1.68 2.04 13.47
C GLU A 70 -0.74 0.83 13.52
N LEU A 71 0.32 0.81 12.69
CA LEU A 71 1.14 -0.38 12.45
C LEU A 71 2.62 -0.03 12.35
N ALA A 72 3.44 -0.81 13.06
CA ALA A 72 4.89 -0.77 12.90
C ALA A 72 5.32 -1.61 11.68
N PHE A 73 6.09 -1.02 10.77
CA PHE A 73 6.50 -1.68 9.51
C PHE A 73 7.20 -3.03 9.76
N GLU A 74 8.20 -3.07 10.65
CA GLU A 74 8.99 -4.29 10.88
C GLU A 74 8.13 -5.45 11.39
N THR A 75 7.19 -5.17 12.30
CA THR A 75 6.27 -6.17 12.82
C THR A 75 5.34 -6.70 11.72
N ALA A 76 4.73 -5.81 10.95
CA ALA A 76 3.81 -6.20 9.88
C ALA A 76 4.53 -6.91 8.72
N TYR A 77 5.76 -6.49 8.40
CA TYR A 77 6.60 -7.13 7.39
C TYR A 77 7.05 -8.52 7.82
N ALA A 78 7.34 -8.74 9.11
CA ALA A 78 7.61 -10.08 9.64
C ALA A 78 6.39 -11.01 9.56
N ASN A 79 5.17 -10.46 9.66
CA ASN A 79 3.90 -11.19 9.56
C ASN A 79 3.39 -11.36 8.12
N GLN A 80 4.12 -10.84 7.12
CA GLN A 80 3.64 -10.78 5.75
C GLN A 80 3.28 -12.14 5.16
N GLU A 81 2.34 -12.13 4.23
CA GLU A 81 2.02 -13.26 3.38
C GLU A 81 2.80 -13.11 2.06
N VAL A 82 3.57 -14.13 1.69
CA VAL A 82 4.29 -14.13 0.42
C VAL A 82 3.40 -14.74 -0.66
N ILE A 83 3.10 -13.95 -1.69
CA ILE A 83 2.28 -14.38 -2.81
C ILE A 83 3.12 -14.46 -4.08
N GLN A 84 2.82 -15.43 -4.94
CA GLN A 84 3.43 -15.53 -6.26
C GLN A 84 2.41 -15.15 -7.33
N ILE A 85 2.74 -14.15 -8.13
CA ILE A 85 1.96 -13.74 -9.31
C ILE A 85 2.89 -13.84 -10.51
N SER A 86 2.61 -14.78 -11.41
CA SER A 86 3.51 -15.13 -12.51
C SER A 86 4.92 -15.50 -12.00
N ASP A 87 5.93 -14.74 -12.37
CA ASP A 87 7.34 -14.86 -11.97
C ASP A 87 7.72 -13.91 -10.81
N LEU A 88 6.76 -13.12 -10.30
CA LEU A 88 6.99 -12.18 -9.21
C LEU A 88 6.66 -12.79 -7.85
N ILE A 89 7.60 -12.68 -6.91
CA ILE A 89 7.40 -12.96 -5.49
C ILE A 89 7.09 -11.64 -4.80
N ILE A 90 5.87 -11.50 -4.29
CA ILE A 90 5.37 -10.24 -3.75
C ILE A 90 5.10 -10.40 -2.26
N PRO A 91 5.76 -9.58 -1.41
CA PRO A 91 5.36 -9.48 -0.01
C PRO A 91 4.02 -8.75 0.10
N PHE A 92 3.04 -9.39 0.72
CA PHE A 92 1.72 -8.84 0.94
C PHE A 92 1.48 -8.68 2.44
N ILE A 93 0.87 -7.57 2.86
CA ILE A 93 0.48 -7.38 4.27
C ILE A 93 -0.40 -8.56 4.72
N SER A 94 -0.31 -8.97 5.99
CA SER A 94 -1.13 -10.08 6.50
C SER A 94 -2.62 -9.71 6.52
N LYS A 95 -3.52 -10.71 6.49
CA LYS A 95 -4.96 -10.46 6.70
C LYS A 95 -5.24 -9.71 8.00
N HIS A 96 -4.52 -10.03 9.07
CA HIS A 96 -4.71 -9.40 10.38
C HIS A 96 -4.33 -7.91 10.34
N ASP A 97 -3.11 -7.60 9.90
CA ASP A 97 -2.61 -6.22 9.87
C ASP A 97 -3.42 -5.38 8.88
N TYR A 98 -3.83 -5.97 7.76
CA TYR A 98 -4.74 -5.33 6.83
C TYR A 98 -6.08 -4.90 7.47
N ILE A 99 -6.69 -5.78 8.28
CA ILE A 99 -7.93 -5.44 9.00
C ILE A 99 -7.68 -4.31 10.00
N VAL A 100 -6.57 -4.36 10.75
CA VAL A 100 -6.21 -3.29 11.71
C VAL A 100 -6.14 -1.93 10.99
N SER A 101 -5.41 -1.86 9.88
CA SER A 101 -5.29 -0.63 9.08
C SER A 101 -6.63 -0.12 8.54
N LYS A 102 -7.53 -1.03 8.13
CA LYS A 102 -8.83 -0.62 7.62
C LYS A 102 -9.79 -0.16 8.71
N LEU A 103 -9.73 -0.73 9.90
CA LEU A 103 -10.56 -0.31 11.03
C LEU A 103 -10.09 1.01 11.67
N SER A 104 -8.83 1.40 11.49
CA SER A 104 -8.28 2.69 11.95
C SER A 104 -8.49 3.85 10.97
N SER A 105 -8.98 3.57 9.75
CA SER A 105 -9.21 4.61 8.74
C SER A 105 -10.43 5.47 9.08
N ASP A 106 -10.34 6.78 8.83
CA ASP A 106 -11.48 7.70 8.91
C ASP A 106 -12.45 7.56 7.72
N ARG A 107 -12.09 6.76 6.70
CA ARG A 107 -12.96 6.50 5.56
C ARG A 107 -13.97 5.41 5.89
N ILE A 108 -15.25 5.77 5.87
CA ILE A 108 -16.38 4.84 6.09
C ILE A 108 -16.26 3.57 5.24
N GLN A 109 -15.84 3.71 3.97
CA GLN A 109 -15.67 2.58 3.07
C GLN A 109 -14.56 1.62 3.56
N ASP A 110 -13.41 2.15 3.99
CA ASP A 110 -12.32 1.31 4.51
C ASP A 110 -12.76 0.55 5.76
N VAL A 111 -13.44 1.22 6.70
CA VAL A 111 -13.98 0.58 7.90
C VAL A 111 -14.99 -0.51 7.54
N THR A 112 -15.84 -0.27 6.55
CA THR A 112 -16.83 -1.24 6.06
C THR A 112 -16.14 -2.47 5.47
N ASP A 113 -15.17 -2.25 4.59
CA ASP A 113 -14.39 -3.30 3.95
C ASP A 113 -13.61 -4.14 4.99
N GLY A 114 -13.05 -3.49 6.02
CA GLY A 114 -12.40 -4.15 7.16
C GLY A 114 -13.34 -5.06 7.95
N LYS A 115 -14.55 -4.58 8.30
CA LYS A 115 -15.57 -5.37 9.01
C LYS A 115 -16.02 -6.58 8.19
N ILE A 116 -16.26 -6.41 6.89
CA ILE A 116 -16.63 -7.51 6.00
C ILE A 116 -15.54 -8.58 6.00
N ILE A 117 -14.29 -8.18 5.73
CA ILE A 117 -13.15 -9.11 5.66
C ILE A 117 -12.90 -9.82 7.01
N GLN A 118 -13.11 -9.14 8.13
CA GLN A 118 -13.04 -9.72 9.47
C GLN A 118 -14.10 -10.81 9.69
N SER A 119 -15.32 -10.61 9.17
CA SER A 119 -16.42 -11.60 9.29
C SER A 119 -16.29 -12.81 8.35
N LEU A 120 -15.47 -12.72 7.29
CA LEU A 120 -15.21 -13.85 6.39
C LEU A 120 -14.41 -14.92 7.14
N LYS A 121 -14.98 -16.13 7.25
CA LYS A 121 -14.28 -17.32 7.75
C LYS A 121 -12.98 -17.51 6.96
N GLY A 122 -11.87 -17.76 7.66
CA GLY A 122 -10.53 -17.85 7.08
C GLY A 122 -10.44 -18.90 5.96
N ARG A 123 -9.49 -18.69 5.04
CA ARG A 123 -9.00 -19.72 4.13
C ARG A 123 -8.19 -20.75 4.90
#